data_AF-A0A2H1VLA8-F1
#
_entry.id   AF-A0A2H1VLA8-F1
#
_cell.length_a   1.000
_cell.length_b   1.000
_cell.length_c   1.000
_cell.angle_alpha   90.00
_cell.angle_beta   90.00
_cell.angle_gamma   90.00
#
_symmetry.space_group_name_H-M   'P 1'
#
loop_
_entity.id
_entity.type
_entity.pdbx_description
1 polymer ?
#
loop_
_entity_poly.entity_id
_entity_poly.type
_entity_poly.pdbx_seq_one_letter_code
_entity_poly.pdbx_strand_id
1 'polypeptide(L)'
;EEPNPDSKWISPRVWLEIQQLNTVPTMKSIVQDFTNNAKFFKTYYDSHIPHKLVFLVSEYLGLFFKGGKSSTARGSVRLILTKNRPVLTSAFRAGVGLPYPKPLDTQYDLFQKILILKCLRPDKIIPGFQDYVMVGLGARFVEPQPADLAALYAESDPLAPIIFVLSTGTDPAADLLKFADKMKMGKRFDSISLGQGQGPLAENMMRVGCDFGNWVFFQVQVF
;
A
#
# COMPACT_ATOMS: atom_id res chain seq x y z
N GLU A 1 -5.91 27.99 27.40
CA GLU A 1 -6.36 27.02 26.39
C GLU A 1 -7.53 27.64 25.65
N GLU A 2 -7.51 27.62 24.31
CA GLU A 2 -8.66 28.08 23.51
C GLU A 2 -9.85 27.12 23.71
N PRO A 3 -11.08 27.64 23.87
CA PRO A 3 -12.26 26.81 24.05
C PRO A 3 -12.59 26.02 22.78
N ASN A 4 -13.27 24.88 22.96
CA ASN A 4 -13.76 24.08 21.84
C ASN A 4 -14.74 24.92 20.98
N PRO A 5 -14.48 25.12 19.67
CA PRO A 5 -15.25 26.02 18.84
C PRO A 5 -16.65 25.49 18.49
N ASP A 6 -16.88 24.17 18.56
CA ASP A 6 -18.20 23.58 18.34
C ASP A 6 -18.30 22.17 18.95
N SER A 7 -18.81 22.12 20.18
CA SER A 7 -18.97 20.88 20.94
C SER A 7 -20.01 19.92 20.38
N LYS A 8 -20.80 20.31 19.35
CA LYS A 8 -21.81 19.43 18.73
C LYS A 8 -21.18 18.29 17.93
N TRP A 9 -20.00 18.50 17.37
CA TRP A 9 -19.30 17.50 16.56
C TRP A 9 -17.84 17.29 16.96
N ILE A 10 -17.26 18.23 17.72
CA ILE A 10 -15.91 18.11 18.26
C ILE A 10 -16.01 17.61 19.70
N SER A 11 -15.69 16.34 19.92
CA SER A 11 -15.63 15.82 21.29
C SER A 11 -14.47 16.47 22.08
N PRO A 12 -14.54 16.51 23.42
CA PRO A 12 -13.43 17.00 24.24
C PRO A 12 -12.09 16.29 23.95
N ARG A 13 -12.15 14.99 23.64
CA ARG A 13 -10.97 14.20 23.25
C ARG A 13 -10.37 14.69 21.94
N VAL A 14 -11.18 14.88 20.90
CA VAL A 14 -10.72 15.37 19.59
C VAL A 14 -10.14 16.77 19.72
N TRP A 15 -10.76 17.64 20.53
CA TRP A 15 -10.25 18.99 20.76
C TRP A 15 -8.88 18.98 21.45
N LEU A 16 -8.70 18.12 22.47
CA LEU A 16 -7.39 17.93 23.11
C LEU A 16 -6.33 17.45 22.10
N GLU A 17 -6.68 16.50 21.22
CA GLU A 17 -5.76 16.02 20.18
C GLU A 17 -5.37 17.14 19.20
N ILE A 18 -6.30 18.02 18.80
CA ILE A 18 -6.00 19.21 17.98
C ILE A 18 -5.10 20.19 18.73
N GLN A 19 -5.39 20.46 20.00
CA GLN A 19 -4.57 21.36 20.82
C GLN A 19 -3.15 20.83 21.02
N GLN A 20 -2.98 19.51 21.12
CA GLN A 20 -1.67 18.86 21.20
C GLN A 20 -0.82 19.08 19.96
N LEU A 21 -1.43 19.33 18.78
CA LEU A 21 -0.67 19.67 17.58
C LEU A 21 0.12 20.99 17.73
N ASN A 22 -0.25 21.89 18.64
CA ASN A 22 0.56 23.09 18.94
C ASN A 22 1.95 22.76 19.50
N THR A 23 2.14 21.56 20.04
CA THR A 23 3.47 21.12 20.53
C THR A 23 4.43 20.86 19.36
N VAL A 24 3.92 20.66 18.15
CA VAL A 24 4.71 20.55 16.92
C VAL A 24 5.16 21.97 16.52
N PRO A 25 6.47 22.26 16.45
CA PRO A 25 6.96 23.63 16.23
C PRO A 25 6.44 24.31 14.96
N THR A 26 6.13 23.52 13.93
CA THR A 26 5.63 24.00 12.63
C THR A 26 4.10 24.14 12.57
N MET A 27 3.37 23.78 13.63
CA MET A 27 1.91 23.80 13.67
C MET A 27 1.34 24.66 14.80
N LYS A 28 2.10 25.61 15.35
CA LYS A 28 1.67 26.45 16.49
C LYS A 28 0.39 27.26 16.26
N SER A 29 0.03 27.51 15.00
CA SER A 29 -1.17 28.26 14.64
C SER A 29 -2.42 27.38 14.48
N ILE A 30 -2.30 26.04 14.55
CA ILE A 30 -3.37 25.10 14.17
C ILE A 30 -4.66 25.30 14.95
N VAL A 31 -4.58 25.63 16.24
CA VAL A 31 -5.79 25.90 17.03
C VAL A 31 -6.54 27.13 16.51
N GLN A 32 -5.82 28.20 16.18
CA GLN A 32 -6.41 29.41 15.59
C GLN A 32 -6.94 29.14 14.18
N ASP A 33 -6.16 28.44 13.37
CA ASP A 33 -6.50 28.09 11.99
C ASP A 33 -7.73 27.18 11.94
N PHE A 34 -7.86 26.25 12.89
CA PHE A 34 -9.02 25.40 13.07
C PHE A 34 -10.27 26.21 13.40
N THR A 35 -10.19 27.08 14.41
CA THR A 35 -11.30 27.94 14.83
C THR A 35 -11.75 28.87 13.71
N ASN A 36 -10.80 29.51 13.00
CA ASN A 36 -11.09 30.41 11.88
C ASN A 36 -11.72 29.69 10.68
N ASN A 37 -11.46 28.39 10.52
CA ASN A 37 -11.92 27.59 9.39
C ASN A 37 -12.86 26.45 9.83
N ALA A 38 -13.58 26.61 10.95
CA ALA A 38 -14.40 25.55 11.53
C ALA A 38 -15.43 24.96 10.55
N LYS A 39 -15.99 25.78 9.65
CA LYS A 39 -16.92 25.31 8.60
C LYS A 39 -16.24 24.34 7.63
N PHE A 40 -15.00 24.61 7.22
CA PHE A 40 -14.22 23.71 6.38
C PHE A 40 -13.91 22.42 7.12
N PHE A 41 -13.42 22.51 8.36
CA PHE A 41 -13.11 21.32 9.15
C PHE A 41 -14.34 20.46 9.46
N LYS A 42 -15.53 21.07 9.57
CA LYS A 42 -16.78 20.33 9.63
C LYS A 42 -17.06 19.56 8.34
N THR A 43 -16.94 20.21 7.18
CA THR A 43 -17.08 19.54 5.87
C THR A 43 -16.05 18.42 5.69
N TYR A 44 -14.82 18.65 6.14
CA TYR A 44 -13.74 17.68 6.12
C TYR A 44 -14.07 16.47 7.03
N TYR A 45 -14.51 16.71 8.26
CA TYR A 45 -14.92 15.69 9.21
C TYR A 45 -16.08 14.83 8.68
N ASP A 46 -17.08 15.46 8.07
CA ASP A 46 -18.27 14.78 7.52
C ASP A 46 -17.99 13.98 6.23
N SER A 47 -16.87 14.25 5.54
CA SER A 47 -16.53 13.58 4.28
C SER A 47 -16.31 12.08 4.46
N HIS A 48 -16.75 11.25 3.53
CA HIS A 48 -16.41 9.82 3.53
C HIS A 48 -14.97 9.53 3.06
N ILE A 49 -14.35 10.50 2.38
CA ILE A 49 -13.01 10.39 1.78
C ILE A 49 -12.12 11.61 2.12
N PRO A 50 -11.99 11.98 3.41
CA PRO A 50 -11.27 13.20 3.83
C PRO A 50 -9.79 13.17 3.44
N HIS A 51 -9.18 11.99 3.47
CA HIS A 51 -7.82 11.76 3.00
C HIS A 51 -7.60 12.23 1.55
N LYS A 52 -8.60 12.11 0.66
CA LYS A 52 -8.46 12.63 -0.72
C LYS A 52 -8.38 14.16 -0.73
N LEU A 53 -9.10 14.85 0.15
CA LEU A 53 -9.04 16.32 0.23
C LEU A 53 -7.66 16.85 0.65
N VAL A 54 -6.86 16.05 1.37
CA VAL A 54 -5.46 16.37 1.70
C VAL A 54 -4.57 16.43 0.47
N PHE A 55 -4.84 15.57 -0.53
CA PHE A 55 -3.99 15.37 -1.70
C PHE A 55 -4.61 15.88 -3.01
N LEU A 56 -5.84 16.40 -3.00
CA LEU A 56 -6.47 17.00 -4.19
C LEU A 56 -5.92 18.40 -4.44
N VAL A 57 -4.65 18.49 -4.82
CA VAL A 57 -4.04 19.72 -5.36
C VAL A 57 -3.88 19.56 -6.88
N SER A 58 -4.03 20.65 -7.63
CA SER A 58 -3.93 20.72 -9.10
C SER A 58 -2.66 20.07 -9.69
N GLU A 59 -1.61 19.89 -8.90
CA GLU A 59 -0.34 19.27 -9.34
C GLU A 59 -0.46 17.75 -9.57
N TYR A 60 -1.37 17.06 -8.88
CA TYR A 60 -1.57 15.62 -9.06
C TYR A 60 -2.12 15.26 -10.44
N LEU A 61 -3.04 16.08 -10.99
CA LEU A 61 -3.46 15.94 -12.39
C LEU A 61 -2.26 16.04 -13.33
N GLY A 62 -1.31 16.95 -13.06
CA GLY A 62 -0.10 17.11 -13.86
C GLY A 62 0.80 15.86 -13.90
N LEU A 63 0.90 15.13 -12.78
CA LEU A 63 1.62 13.85 -12.70
C LEU A 63 0.89 12.71 -13.44
N PHE A 64 -0.45 12.71 -13.45
CA PHE A 64 -1.24 11.74 -14.23
C PHE A 64 -1.20 11.99 -15.75
N PHE A 65 -0.92 13.24 -16.19
CA PHE A 65 -0.88 13.61 -17.61
C PHE A 65 0.52 13.79 -18.21
N LYS A 66 1.60 13.86 -17.41
CA LYS A 66 2.98 13.91 -17.94
C LYS A 66 3.48 12.53 -18.35
N GLY A 67 3.28 12.18 -19.61
CA GLY A 67 3.90 11.00 -20.22
C GLY A 67 3.55 10.79 -21.69
N GLY A 68 4.07 11.65 -22.57
CA GLY A 68 3.94 11.49 -24.02
C GLY A 68 4.94 12.34 -24.80
N LYS A 69 6.17 11.86 -24.97
CA LYS A 69 7.01 12.26 -26.11
C LYS A 69 7.08 11.08 -27.07
N SER A 70 6.45 11.24 -28.22
CA SER A 70 6.57 10.34 -29.37
C SER A 70 7.93 10.60 -30.03
N SER A 71 8.75 9.57 -30.17
CA SER A 71 9.90 9.58 -31.07
C SER A 71 9.76 8.41 -32.04
N THR A 72 9.70 8.75 -33.32
CA THR A 72 9.54 7.82 -34.44
C THR A 72 10.89 7.16 -34.74
N ALA A 73 10.95 5.83 -34.66
CA ALA A 73 12.05 5.05 -35.23
C ALA A 73 11.48 3.85 -35.99
N ARG A 74 11.97 3.67 -37.21
CA ARG A 74 11.63 2.59 -38.15
C ARG A 74 12.18 1.26 -37.62
N GLY A 75 11.36 0.21 -37.62
CA GLY A 75 11.75 -1.15 -37.27
C GLY A 75 10.73 -1.78 -36.33
N SER A 76 10.05 -2.83 -36.79
CA SER A 76 8.99 -3.54 -36.09
C SER A 76 9.43 -4.04 -34.71
N VAL A 77 9.02 -3.33 -33.65
CA VAL A 77 8.97 -3.82 -32.27
C VAL A 77 7.59 -3.48 -31.73
N ARG A 78 6.78 -4.50 -31.43
CA ARG A 78 5.52 -4.31 -30.70
C ARG A 78 5.86 -4.05 -29.25
N LEU A 79 5.84 -2.78 -28.86
CA LEU A 79 5.90 -2.36 -27.46
C LEU A 79 4.52 -2.59 -26.84
N ILE A 80 4.31 -3.73 -26.17
CA ILE A 80 3.16 -3.90 -25.28
C ILE A 80 3.51 -3.19 -23.98
N LEU A 81 3.12 -1.92 -23.88
CA LEU A 81 3.07 -1.24 -22.60
C LEU A 81 1.87 -1.80 -21.84
N THR A 82 2.10 -2.65 -20.84
CA THR A 82 1.11 -2.89 -19.78
C THR A 82 1.01 -1.60 -18.97
N LYS A 83 0.24 -0.64 -19.50
CA LYS A 83 -0.23 0.48 -18.71
C LYS A 83 -1.21 -0.12 -17.70
N ASN A 84 -0.70 -0.53 -16.54
CA ASN A 84 -1.51 -0.67 -15.34
C ASN A 84 -2.06 0.73 -15.08
N ARG A 85 -3.21 1.03 -15.69
CA ARG A 85 -3.90 2.29 -15.47
C ARG A 85 -4.39 2.20 -14.03
N PRO A 86 -4.01 3.13 -13.13
CA PRO A 86 -4.80 3.31 -11.93
C PRO A 86 -6.21 3.61 -12.43
N VAL A 87 -7.14 2.74 -12.07
CA VAL A 87 -8.56 2.93 -12.31
C VAL A 87 -8.86 4.35 -11.85
N LEU A 88 -9.28 5.22 -12.78
CA LEU A 88 -9.98 6.45 -12.44
C LEU A 88 -11.21 5.98 -11.65
N THR A 89 -11.09 5.90 -10.33
CA THR A 89 -12.23 5.57 -9.50
C THR A 89 -13.24 6.70 -9.72
N SER A 90 -14.49 6.29 -9.85
CA SER A 90 -15.68 7.12 -10.11
C SER A 90 -15.83 8.33 -9.18
N ALA A 91 -15.04 8.43 -8.11
CA ALA A 91 -14.90 9.58 -7.23
C ALA A 91 -14.47 10.88 -7.95
N PHE A 92 -13.80 10.81 -9.11
CA PHE A 92 -13.43 12.04 -9.85
C PHE A 92 -14.60 12.63 -10.66
N ARG A 93 -15.66 11.85 -10.93
CA ARG A 93 -16.82 12.27 -11.73
C ARG A 93 -18.04 12.66 -10.90
N ALA A 94 -18.03 12.41 -9.59
CA ALA A 94 -19.14 12.70 -8.69
C ALA A 94 -18.68 13.60 -7.54
N GLY A 95 -18.92 14.91 -7.68
CA GLY A 95 -18.92 15.88 -6.56
C GLY A 95 -17.55 16.15 -5.95
N VAL A 96 -16.82 17.10 -6.55
CA VAL A 96 -15.55 17.62 -6.04
C VAL A 96 -15.75 18.20 -4.62
N GLY A 97 -15.23 17.51 -3.61
CA GLY A 97 -15.10 18.10 -2.27
C GLY A 97 -14.14 19.28 -2.31
N LEU A 98 -14.42 20.30 -1.50
CA LEU A 98 -13.62 21.54 -1.47
C LEU A 98 -12.15 21.20 -1.12
N PRO A 99 -11.16 21.63 -1.93
CA PRO A 99 -9.76 21.52 -1.54
C PRO A 99 -9.52 22.30 -0.24
N TYR A 100 -8.43 22.01 0.47
CA TYR A 100 -8.02 22.84 1.61
C TYR A 100 -8.10 24.34 1.22
N PRO A 101 -8.66 25.22 2.08
CA PRO A 101 -8.62 26.65 1.85
C PRO A 101 -7.20 27.05 1.49
N LYS A 102 -6.99 27.82 0.41
CA LYS A 102 -5.65 28.12 -0.13
C LYS A 102 -4.61 28.49 0.94
N PRO A 103 -4.92 29.32 1.96
CA PRO A 103 -3.97 29.61 3.02
C PRO A 103 -3.51 28.35 3.77
N LEU A 104 -4.44 27.49 4.17
CA LEU A 104 -4.15 26.24 4.89
C LEU A 104 -3.45 25.21 4.02
N ASP A 105 -3.74 25.20 2.71
CA ASP A 105 -3.12 24.28 1.77
C ASP A 105 -1.61 24.54 1.63
N THR A 106 -1.20 25.81 1.61
CA THR A 106 0.21 26.21 1.57
C THR A 106 0.89 26.24 2.93
N GLN A 107 0.12 26.39 4.00
CA GLN A 107 0.64 26.52 5.36
C GLN A 107 1.06 25.18 5.96
N TYR A 108 0.35 24.11 5.64
CA TYR A 108 0.66 22.77 6.13
C TYR A 108 1.17 21.87 5.03
N ASP A 109 2.28 21.18 5.31
CA ASP A 109 2.76 20.12 4.44
C ASP A 109 1.82 18.89 4.47
N LEU A 110 2.06 17.94 3.58
CA LEU A 110 1.23 16.74 3.47
C LEU A 110 1.22 15.90 4.75
N PHE A 111 2.34 15.82 5.47
CA PHE A 111 2.42 15.04 6.70
C PHE A 111 1.65 15.71 7.84
N GLN A 112 1.75 17.03 7.96
CA GLN A 112 0.97 17.83 8.91
C GLN A 112 -0.53 17.72 8.63
N LYS A 113 -0.94 17.71 7.37
CA LYS A 113 -2.34 17.42 7.00
C LYS A 113 -2.78 16.00 7.38
N ILE A 114 -1.88 15.00 7.36
CA ILE A 114 -2.15 13.66 7.90
C ILE A 114 -2.29 13.68 9.43
N LEU A 115 -1.53 14.51 10.15
CA LEU A 115 -1.72 14.68 11.59
C LEU A 115 -3.10 15.26 11.92
N ILE A 116 -3.56 16.25 11.15
CA ILE A 116 -4.91 16.81 11.26
C ILE A 116 -5.96 15.73 10.94
N LEU A 117 -5.75 14.95 9.88
CA LEU A 117 -6.61 13.81 9.54
C LEU A 117 -6.71 12.81 10.70
N LYS A 118 -5.59 12.49 11.37
CA LYS A 118 -5.55 11.56 12.50
C LYS A 118 -6.43 12.05 13.65
N CYS A 119 -6.40 13.35 13.98
CA CYS A 119 -7.22 13.91 15.06
C CYS A 119 -8.72 13.87 14.74
N LEU A 120 -9.09 14.14 13.49
CA LEU A 120 -10.49 14.26 13.09
C LEU A 120 -11.13 12.94 12.64
N ARG A 121 -10.38 12.12 11.91
CA ARG A 121 -10.85 10.91 11.20
C ARG A 121 -9.78 9.80 11.26
N PRO A 122 -9.51 9.25 12.46
CA PRO A 122 -8.53 8.19 12.64
C PRO A 122 -8.85 6.92 11.85
N ASP A 123 -10.13 6.68 11.52
CA ASP A 123 -10.58 5.59 10.64
C ASP A 123 -10.05 5.70 9.19
N LYS A 124 -9.64 6.90 8.77
CA LYS A 124 -9.13 7.20 7.43
C LYS A 124 -7.62 7.36 7.39
N ILE A 125 -6.93 7.07 8.49
CA ILE A 125 -5.48 7.25 8.59
C ILE A 125 -4.72 6.29 7.67
N ILE A 126 -5.17 5.03 7.56
CA ILE A 126 -4.55 4.01 6.68
C ILE A 126 -4.62 4.44 5.20
N PRO A 127 -5.80 4.73 4.62
CA PRO A 127 -5.85 5.20 3.24
C PRO A 127 -5.18 6.58 3.05
N GLY A 128 -5.14 7.43 4.08
CA GLY A 128 -4.36 8.68 4.04
C GLY A 128 -2.85 8.47 3.94
N PHE A 129 -2.29 7.52 4.69
CA PHE A 129 -0.88 7.16 4.56
C PHE A 129 -0.59 6.44 3.26
N GLN A 130 -1.51 5.61 2.76
CA GLN A 130 -1.36 5.00 1.42
C GLN A 130 -1.24 6.08 0.34
N ASP A 131 -2.11 7.11 0.39
CA ASP A 131 -2.00 8.23 -0.51
C ASP A 131 -0.65 8.95 -0.33
N TYR A 132 -0.27 9.30 0.90
CA TYR A 132 1.02 9.94 1.21
C TYR A 132 2.23 9.19 0.62
N VAL A 133 2.29 7.88 0.80
CA VAL A 133 3.35 7.02 0.26
C VAL A 133 3.29 6.96 -1.27
N MET A 134 2.08 6.89 -1.84
CA MET A 134 1.91 6.93 -3.29
C MET A 134 2.47 8.22 -3.91
N VAL A 135 2.32 9.36 -3.23
CA VAL A 135 2.90 10.64 -3.65
C VAL A 135 4.42 10.62 -3.59
N GLY A 136 4.97 10.23 -2.43
CA GLY A 136 6.40 10.37 -2.17
C GLY A 136 7.25 9.30 -2.82
N LEU A 137 6.77 8.05 -2.84
CA LEU A 137 7.51 6.87 -3.28
C LEU A 137 6.92 6.22 -4.53
N GLY A 138 5.65 6.45 -4.83
CA GLY A 138 4.94 5.89 -5.99
C GLY A 138 4.00 4.74 -5.64
N ALA A 139 3.05 4.46 -6.54
CA ALA A 139 1.96 3.51 -6.31
C ALA A 139 2.41 2.08 -5.98
N ARG A 140 3.53 1.62 -6.56
CA ARG A 140 4.09 0.27 -6.30
C ARG A 140 4.38 -0.04 -4.82
N PHE A 141 4.52 0.98 -3.98
CA PHE A 141 4.79 0.82 -2.55
C PHE A 141 3.51 0.66 -1.70
N VAL A 142 2.33 0.83 -2.30
CA VAL A 142 1.03 0.67 -1.63
C VAL A 142 0.11 -0.30 -2.35
N GLU A 143 0.40 -0.61 -3.60
CA GLU A 143 -0.26 -1.67 -4.35
C GLU A 143 0.17 -3.04 -3.79
N PRO A 144 -0.79 -3.96 -3.55
CA PRO A 144 -0.46 -5.35 -3.28
C PRO A 144 0.39 -5.89 -4.43
N GLN A 145 1.62 -6.31 -4.13
CA GLN A 145 2.46 -6.97 -5.13
C GLN A 145 1.85 -8.37 -5.41
N PRO A 146 1.46 -8.69 -6.65
CA PRO A 146 1.04 -10.04 -6.97
C PRO A 146 2.20 -11.00 -6.73
N ALA A 147 1.95 -12.10 -6.02
CA ALA A 147 2.92 -13.17 -5.86
C ALA A 147 3.06 -13.94 -7.20
N ASP A 148 3.90 -13.44 -8.11
CA ASP A 148 4.28 -14.16 -9.32
C ASP A 148 5.43 -15.13 -8.99
N LEU A 149 5.13 -16.42 -8.95
CA LEU A 149 6.13 -17.48 -8.72
C LEU A 149 7.31 -17.41 -9.70
N ALA A 150 7.08 -16.98 -10.95
CA ALA A 150 8.15 -16.86 -11.93
C ALA A 150 9.12 -15.72 -11.60
N ALA A 151 8.58 -14.57 -11.19
CA ALA A 151 9.39 -13.42 -10.76
C ALA A 151 10.14 -13.74 -9.46
N LEU A 152 9.46 -14.34 -8.48
CA LEU A 152 10.07 -14.78 -7.22
C LEU A 152 11.21 -15.78 -7.45
N TYR A 153 11.01 -16.75 -8.35
CA TYR A 153 12.05 -17.71 -8.69
C TYR A 153 13.25 -17.04 -9.38
N ALA A 154 13.01 -16.10 -10.30
CA ALA A 154 14.07 -15.38 -11.00
C ALA A 154 14.93 -14.51 -10.08
N GLU A 155 14.37 -14.04 -8.97
CA GLU A 155 15.07 -13.26 -7.93
C GLU A 155 15.62 -14.13 -6.79
N SER A 156 15.34 -15.44 -6.76
CA SER A 156 15.78 -16.36 -5.72
C SER A 156 17.16 -16.95 -5.97
N ASP A 157 17.78 -17.47 -4.90
CA ASP A 157 19.06 -18.17 -4.95
C ASP A 157 18.92 -19.54 -4.26
N PRO A 158 19.59 -20.62 -4.72
CA PRO A 158 19.52 -21.93 -4.07
C PRO A 158 19.96 -21.96 -2.60
N LEU A 159 20.75 -20.97 -2.15
CA LEU A 159 21.15 -20.80 -0.75
C LEU A 159 20.15 -19.95 0.05
N ALA A 160 19.17 -19.33 -0.60
CA ALA A 160 18.13 -18.49 -0.01
C ALA A 160 16.74 -19.10 -0.27
N PRO A 161 16.17 -19.87 0.68
CA PRO A 161 14.90 -20.56 0.45
C PRO A 161 13.72 -19.59 0.29
N ILE A 162 12.79 -19.95 -0.60
CA ILE A 162 11.52 -19.22 -0.76
C ILE A 162 10.54 -19.69 0.32
N ILE A 163 10.02 -18.74 1.10
CA ILE A 163 9.06 -19.01 2.19
C ILE A 163 7.68 -18.53 1.79
N PHE A 164 6.69 -19.42 1.84
CA PHE A 164 5.28 -19.08 1.64
C PHE A 164 4.59 -18.84 2.99
N VAL A 165 4.04 -17.65 3.18
CA VAL A 165 3.18 -17.33 4.33
C VAL A 165 1.73 -17.50 3.90
N LEU A 166 1.08 -18.53 4.43
CA LEU A 166 -0.27 -18.92 4.00
C LEU A 166 -1.34 -18.29 4.89
N SER A 167 -2.37 -17.78 4.23
CA SER A 167 -3.65 -17.47 4.89
C SER A 167 -4.47 -18.76 5.01
N THR A 168 -5.45 -18.77 5.91
CA THR A 168 -6.39 -19.90 6.00
C THR A 168 -7.06 -20.17 4.66
N GLY A 169 -7.13 -21.45 4.26
CA GLY A 169 -7.75 -21.87 3.00
C GLY A 169 -6.92 -21.60 1.72
N THR A 170 -5.64 -21.21 1.84
CA THR A 170 -4.72 -21.08 0.70
C THR A 170 -3.62 -22.14 0.77
N ASP A 171 -3.40 -22.86 -0.34
CA ASP A 171 -2.35 -23.88 -0.48
C ASP A 171 -1.61 -23.69 -1.82
N PRO A 172 -0.29 -23.40 -1.81
CA PRO A 172 0.47 -23.16 -3.03
C PRO A 172 0.91 -24.45 -3.73
N ALA A 173 0.71 -25.63 -3.15
CA ALA A 173 1.28 -26.89 -3.63
C ALA A 173 0.93 -27.18 -5.10
N ALA A 174 -0.33 -27.01 -5.48
CA ALA A 174 -0.79 -27.28 -6.84
C ALA A 174 -0.16 -26.33 -7.88
N ASP A 175 0.03 -25.06 -7.52
CA ASP A 175 0.60 -24.07 -8.43
C ASP A 175 2.13 -24.16 -8.49
N LEU A 176 2.77 -24.55 -7.39
CA LEU A 176 4.20 -24.89 -7.36
C LEU A 176 4.51 -26.11 -8.24
N LEU A 177 3.69 -27.16 -8.20
CA LEU A 177 3.88 -28.34 -9.05
C LEU A 177 3.76 -27.97 -10.54
N LYS A 178 2.70 -27.23 -10.91
CA LYS A 178 2.55 -26.73 -12.30
C LYS A 178 3.74 -25.86 -12.72
N PHE A 179 4.25 -25.03 -11.80
CA PHE A 179 5.42 -24.20 -12.07
C PHE A 179 6.69 -25.04 -12.25
N ALA A 180 6.90 -26.06 -11.41
CA ALA A 180 8.00 -27.01 -11.55
C ALA A 180 7.94 -27.74 -12.90
N ASP A 181 6.75 -28.19 -13.34
CA ASP A 181 6.57 -28.79 -14.67
C ASP A 181 6.96 -27.83 -15.79
N LYS A 182 6.52 -26.57 -15.73
CA LYS A 182 6.88 -25.52 -16.69
C LYS A 182 8.39 -25.30 -16.75
N MET A 183 9.08 -25.41 -15.61
CA MET A 183 10.53 -25.26 -15.49
C MET A 183 11.31 -26.55 -15.77
N LYS A 184 10.63 -27.62 -16.22
CA LYS A 184 11.21 -28.97 -16.44
C LYS A 184 11.83 -29.58 -15.17
N MET A 185 11.33 -29.16 -14.01
CA MET A 185 11.70 -29.64 -12.69
C MET A 185 10.66 -30.58 -12.07
N GLY A 186 9.50 -30.80 -12.70
CA GLY A 186 8.45 -31.66 -12.13
C GLY A 186 8.89 -33.08 -11.75
N LYS A 187 9.80 -33.69 -12.53
CA LYS A 187 10.39 -35.01 -12.20
C LYS A 187 11.44 -34.96 -11.07
N ARG A 188 11.90 -33.77 -10.71
CA ARG A 188 12.89 -33.46 -9.67
C ARG A 188 12.27 -32.53 -8.62
N PHE A 189 10.96 -32.67 -8.39
CA PHE A 189 10.21 -31.93 -7.39
C PHE A 189 9.78 -32.93 -6.33
N ASP A 190 10.47 -32.89 -5.19
CA ASP A 190 10.20 -33.72 -4.04
C ASP A 190 9.41 -32.92 -3.02
N SER A 191 8.31 -33.46 -2.51
CA SER A 191 7.48 -32.78 -1.51
C SER A 191 7.21 -33.68 -0.31
N ILE A 192 7.20 -33.11 0.89
CA ILE A 192 6.87 -33.82 2.13
C ILE A 192 6.08 -32.95 3.09
N SER A 193 5.06 -33.56 3.71
CA SER A 193 4.37 -32.95 4.85
C SER A 193 5.18 -33.15 6.12
N LEU A 194 5.56 -32.06 6.78
CA LEU A 194 6.20 -32.07 8.08
C LEU A 194 5.16 -32.36 9.16
N GLY A 195 5.42 -33.42 9.92
CA GLY A 195 4.64 -33.87 11.06
C GLY A 195 5.52 -34.69 12.01
N GLN A 196 4.92 -35.28 13.03
CA GLN A 196 5.67 -36.11 13.98
C GLN A 196 6.41 -37.24 13.26
N GLY A 197 7.72 -37.34 13.48
CA GLY A 197 8.57 -38.39 12.90
C GLY A 197 9.10 -38.13 11.48
N GLN A 198 8.79 -36.98 10.84
CA GLN A 198 9.20 -36.70 9.46
C GLN A 198 10.59 -36.03 9.33
N GLY A 199 11.22 -35.66 10.45
CA GLY A 199 12.53 -34.99 10.47
C GLY A 199 13.63 -35.73 9.69
N PRO A 200 13.90 -37.02 9.96
CA PRO A 200 14.94 -37.77 9.24
C PRO A 200 14.68 -37.88 7.73
N LEU A 201 13.40 -37.99 7.33
CA LEU A 201 13.05 -38.06 5.91
C LEU A 201 13.24 -36.71 5.22
N ALA A 202 12.85 -35.62 5.87
CA ALA A 202 13.06 -34.26 5.38
C ALA A 202 14.55 -33.91 5.25
N GLU A 203 15.39 -34.30 6.21
CA GLU A 203 16.85 -34.10 6.17
C GLU A 203 17.48 -34.87 5.01
N ASN A 204 17.10 -36.14 4.82
CA ASN A 204 17.58 -36.92 3.70
C ASN A 204 17.15 -36.34 2.34
N MET A 205 15.90 -35.87 2.25
CA MET A 205 15.38 -35.20 1.04
C MET A 205 16.17 -33.93 0.72
N MET A 206 16.50 -33.12 1.74
CA MET A 206 17.36 -31.95 1.59
C MET A 206 18.76 -32.32 1.07
N ARG A 207 19.39 -33.35 1.66
CA ARG A 207 20.72 -33.82 1.24
C ARG A 207 20.73 -34.28 -0.22
N VAL A 208 19.76 -35.10 -0.62
CA VAL A 208 19.59 -35.54 -2.02
C VAL A 208 19.34 -34.33 -2.93
N GLY A 209 18.53 -33.36 -2.48
CA GLY A 209 18.32 -32.11 -3.19
C GLY A 209 19.60 -31.31 -3.41
N CYS A 210 20.48 -31.23 -2.42
CA CYS A 210 21.78 -30.57 -2.53
C CYS A 210 22.70 -31.28 -3.54
N ASP A 211 22.71 -32.62 -3.56
CA ASP A 211 23.60 -33.40 -4.43
C ASP A 211 23.14 -33.39 -5.90
N PHE A 212 21.83 -33.40 -6.16
CA PHE A 212 21.27 -33.58 -7.51
C PHE A 212 20.51 -32.36 -8.07
N GLY A 213 20.37 -31.31 -7.27
CA GLY A 213 19.67 -30.07 -7.65
C GLY A 213 18.15 -30.24 -7.73
N ASN A 214 17.57 -31.07 -6.87
CA ASN A 214 16.11 -31.22 -6.81
C ASN A 214 15.46 -30.01 -6.13
N TRP A 215 14.22 -29.73 -6.49
CA TRP A 215 13.38 -28.81 -5.74
C TRP A 215 12.73 -29.56 -4.60
N VAL A 216 12.90 -29.05 -3.39
CA VAL A 216 12.36 -29.67 -2.18
C VAL A 216 11.29 -28.76 -1.60
N PHE A 217 10.06 -29.28 -1.45
CA PHE A 217 8.93 -28.56 -0.91
C PHE A 217 8.47 -29.15 0.43
N PHE A 218 8.62 -28.37 1.49
CA PHE A 218 8.16 -28.71 2.83
C PHE A 218 6.83 -28.01 3.13
N GLN A 219 5.82 -28.77 3.54
CA GLN A 219 4.52 -28.22 3.96
C GLN A 219 4.12 -28.74 5.33
N VAL A 220 3.43 -27.95 6.15
CA VAL A 220 2.87 -28.45 7.42
C VAL A 220 1.40 -28.78 7.18
N GLN A 221 1.03 -30.04 7.39
CA GLN A 221 -0.38 -30.42 7.32
C GLN A 221 -1.09 -29.89 8.57
N VAL A 222 -1.94 -28.87 8.39
CA VAL A 222 -2.87 -28.44 9.43
C VAL A 222 -4.05 -29.42 9.37
N PHE A 223 -4.13 -30.31 10.36
CA PHE A 223 -5.28 -31.19 10.57
C PHE A 223 -6.47 -30.41 11.13
#